data_AF-A0A3P7YRS5-F1
#
_entry.id   AF-A0A3P7YRS5-F1
#
_cell.length_a   1.000
_cell.length_b   1.000
_cell.length_c   1.000
_cell.angle_alpha   90.00
_cell.angle_beta   90.00
_cell.angle_gamma   90.00
#
_symmetry.space_group_name_H-M   'P 1'
#
loop_
_entity.id
_entity.type
_entity.pdbx_description
1 polymer ?
#
loop_
_entity_poly.entity_id
_entity_poly.type
_entity_poly.pdbx_seq_one_letter_code
_entity_poly.pdbx_strand_id
1 'polypeptide(L)'
;MNLSVQTVQPTVIEGDVQIILRTNEQGKQVNLYSLFSIILIRISVINEFTTAGHVRSNAATKFVSGDITCFERTVPLATQHMAFAGFEKAETLIHNRTTLDGVDIPAVEVVFSLNKNFKREKHQWIYSEASKVISLMSQWTGFPYPLEALRIISAPIQASSHSSLGLITLQDRLVEHPTYTLAHVTLTHSVIQQWLSNVVSVAKPDEACFSESLTVYLEWKLNEELHIVNKTRANEIESIRPQDLSIEGKDETRMLRSLEQLTDELWTVPLEIVGSSGIQLVAVTDKSTILPFTSNDYVIADPRRKSTAMIVYDADSYIRMIRCWDDTRCPANRDAVRGILRDLVAVLLTDRLPPPQLVDIPKWKAVFKFSQNNRILNGNAACCAQYAISR
;
A
#
# COMPACT_ATOMS: atom_id res chain seq x y z
N MET A 1 9.45 -31.12 -8.35
CA MET A 1 8.35 -32.00 -7.90
C MET A 1 9.04 -33.31 -7.57
N ASN A 2 9.20 -33.75 -6.33
CA ASN A 2 8.39 -33.49 -5.11
C ASN A 2 9.25 -33.19 -3.88
N LEU A 3 8.67 -32.45 -2.93
CA LEU A 3 9.26 -32.19 -1.62
C LEU A 3 8.91 -33.39 -0.71
N SER A 4 9.90 -34.17 -0.27
CA SER A 4 9.68 -35.37 0.55
C SER A 4 9.88 -35.08 2.04
N VAL A 5 8.86 -34.53 2.68
CA VAL A 5 8.81 -34.36 4.14
C VAL A 5 8.77 -35.75 4.79
N GLN A 6 9.94 -36.29 5.17
CA GLN A 6 10.07 -37.67 5.65
C GLN A 6 9.25 -37.95 6.91
N THR A 7 9.12 -36.96 7.79
CA THR A 7 8.28 -36.99 8.98
C THR A 7 7.92 -35.57 9.40
N VAL A 8 6.69 -35.39 9.92
CA VAL A 8 6.35 -34.34 10.89
C VAL A 8 5.75 -35.07 12.08
N GLN A 9 6.48 -35.13 13.18
CA GLN A 9 5.97 -35.68 14.44
C GLN A 9 5.79 -34.52 15.43
N PRO A 10 4.56 -34.02 15.64
CA PRO A 10 4.27 -33.05 16.69
C PRO A 10 4.23 -33.79 18.04
N THR A 11 5.40 -34.03 18.63
CA THR A 11 5.49 -34.50 20.02
C THR A 11 5.25 -33.33 20.97
N VAL A 12 4.21 -33.45 21.80
CA VAL A 12 3.98 -32.56 22.94
C VAL A 12 4.85 -33.03 24.10
N ILE A 13 5.79 -32.20 24.52
CA ILE A 13 6.63 -32.44 25.70
C ILE A 13 6.49 -31.22 26.61
N GLU A 14 6.00 -31.41 27.83
CA GLU A 14 5.78 -30.35 28.84
C GLU A 14 4.86 -29.18 28.42
N GLY A 15 4.20 -29.28 27.25
CA GLY A 15 3.36 -28.24 26.64
C GLY A 15 3.98 -27.61 25.39
N ASP A 16 5.25 -27.88 25.11
CA ASP A 16 5.94 -27.46 23.90
C ASP A 16 5.58 -28.38 22.73
N VAL A 17 5.39 -27.81 21.53
CA VAL A 17 5.27 -28.59 20.29
C VAL A 17 6.64 -28.66 19.64
N GLN A 18 7.23 -29.85 19.59
CA GLN A 18 8.43 -30.08 18.79
C GLN A 18 8.04 -30.26 17.32
N ILE A 19 8.77 -29.62 16.41
CA ILE A 19 8.59 -29.81 14.96
C ILE A 19 9.94 -30.17 14.36
N ILE A 20 10.04 -31.41 13.87
CA ILE A 20 11.19 -31.90 13.11
C ILE A 20 10.87 -31.74 11.62
N LEU A 21 11.80 -31.17 10.85
CA LEU A 21 11.71 -31.07 9.40
C LEU A 21 13.01 -31.58 8.77
N ARG A 22 12.86 -32.44 7.76
CA ARG A 22 13.92 -32.84 6.82
C ARG A 22 13.53 -32.34 5.44
N THR A 23 14.44 -31.64 4.76
CA THR A 23 14.20 -31.10 3.41
C THR A 23 15.24 -31.60 2.42
N ASN A 24 14.80 -32.10 1.27
CA ASN A 24 15.65 -32.71 0.24
C ASN A 24 15.93 -31.80 -0.98
N GLU A 25 15.42 -30.57 -0.99
CA GLU A 25 15.58 -29.58 -2.07
C GLU A 25 15.84 -28.19 -1.45
N GLN A 26 16.77 -27.42 -2.01
CA GLN A 26 17.04 -26.03 -1.58
C GLN A 26 15.88 -25.09 -1.93
N GLY A 27 15.71 -24.00 -1.16
CA GLY A 27 14.95 -22.81 -1.55
C GLY A 27 13.44 -22.97 -1.65
N LYS A 28 12.79 -23.72 -0.73
CA LYS A 28 11.33 -23.91 -0.71
C LYS A 28 10.69 -23.57 0.63
N GLN A 29 9.54 -22.91 0.55
CA GLN A 29 8.69 -22.58 1.68
C GLN A 29 7.97 -23.85 2.19
N VAL A 30 8.00 -24.06 3.51
CA VAL A 30 7.27 -25.14 4.19
C VAL A 30 6.20 -24.51 5.07
N ASN A 31 4.93 -24.66 4.67
CA ASN A 31 3.80 -24.16 5.44
C ASN A 31 3.39 -25.17 6.52
N LEU A 32 3.34 -24.73 7.77
CA LEU A 32 2.92 -25.52 8.92
C LEU A 32 1.58 -25.00 9.43
N TYR A 33 0.58 -25.85 9.48
CA TYR A 33 -0.71 -25.55 10.10
C TYR A 33 -0.75 -26.14 11.50
N SER A 34 -1.21 -25.36 12.49
CA SER A 34 -1.39 -25.81 13.87
C SER A 34 -2.79 -25.50 14.37
N LEU A 35 -3.34 -26.39 15.20
CA LEU A 35 -4.72 -26.39 15.70
C LEU A 35 -4.83 -25.97 17.18
N PHE A 36 -3.74 -25.52 17.81
CA PHE A 36 -3.69 -25.25 19.25
C PHE A 36 -3.33 -23.78 19.56
N SER A 37 -4.03 -23.18 20.52
CA SER A 37 -4.07 -21.72 20.71
C SER A 37 -2.97 -21.14 21.63
N ILE A 38 -2.13 -22.00 22.25
CA ILE A 38 -0.96 -21.58 23.04
C ILE A 38 0.14 -22.59 22.74
N ILE A 39 1.27 -22.13 22.17
CA ILE A 39 2.36 -23.03 21.78
C ILE A 39 3.72 -22.38 22.02
N LEU A 40 4.58 -23.07 22.76
CA LEU A 40 6.03 -22.92 22.69
C LEU A 40 6.52 -23.86 21.58
N ILE A 41 7.06 -23.35 20.47
CA ILE A 41 7.53 -24.22 19.37
C ILE A 41 9.02 -24.48 19.52
N ARG A 42 9.37 -25.75 19.75
CA ARG A 42 10.76 -26.22 19.75
C ARG A 42 11.09 -26.80 18.37
N ILE A 43 11.35 -25.93 17.40
CA ILE A 43 11.75 -26.36 16.05
C ILE A 43 13.11 -27.08 16.16
N SER A 44 13.19 -28.29 15.62
CA SER A 44 14.40 -29.10 15.55
C SER A 44 14.70 -29.40 14.08
N VAL A 45 15.31 -28.44 13.38
CA VAL A 45 15.65 -28.56 11.95
C VAL A 45 16.87 -29.47 11.79
N ILE A 46 16.66 -30.79 11.76
CA ILE A 46 17.71 -31.77 11.46
C ILE A 46 17.86 -31.83 9.93
N ASN A 47 18.59 -30.87 9.38
CA ASN A 47 18.97 -30.85 7.96
C ASN A 47 20.43 -31.29 7.83
N GLU A 48 20.69 -32.28 6.98
CA GLU A 48 22.04 -32.75 6.59
C GLU A 48 22.87 -31.67 5.84
N PHE A 49 22.26 -30.49 5.59
CA PHE A 49 22.78 -29.39 4.79
C PHE A 49 22.87 -28.05 5.54
N THR A 50 22.52 -27.96 6.83
CA THR A 50 22.56 -26.67 7.57
C THR A 50 23.39 -26.79 8.83
N THR A 51 24.59 -26.22 8.80
CA THR A 51 25.47 -26.14 9.98
C THR A 51 24.84 -25.36 11.13
N ALA A 52 25.32 -25.66 12.33
CA ALA A 52 25.02 -24.94 13.57
C ALA A 52 24.95 -23.42 13.37
N GLY A 53 23.83 -22.79 13.72
CA GLY A 53 23.67 -21.33 13.75
C GLY A 53 23.17 -20.66 12.46
N HIS A 54 22.84 -21.41 11.41
CA HIS A 54 22.30 -20.85 10.15
C HIS A 54 20.77 -20.81 10.06
N VAL A 55 20.04 -20.96 11.18
CA VAL A 55 18.58 -20.81 11.24
C VAL A 55 18.21 -19.51 11.98
N ARG A 56 17.12 -18.86 11.58
CA ARG A 56 16.51 -17.69 12.23
C ARG A 56 15.00 -17.88 12.41
N SER A 57 14.41 -17.19 13.38
CA SER A 57 12.98 -17.15 13.65
C SER A 57 12.60 -15.79 14.26
N ASN A 58 11.31 -15.60 14.58
CA ASN A 58 10.76 -14.46 15.32
C ASN A 58 11.44 -14.30 16.70
N ALA A 59 11.68 -15.42 17.40
CA ALA A 59 12.40 -15.45 18.67
C ALA A 59 13.93 -15.41 18.50
N ALA A 60 14.64 -14.97 19.55
CA ALA A 60 16.10 -15.04 19.61
C ALA A 60 16.60 -16.50 19.70
N THR A 61 17.84 -16.74 19.29
CA THR A 61 18.48 -18.06 19.42
C THR A 61 18.94 -18.25 20.86
N LYS A 62 18.35 -19.22 21.56
CA LYS A 62 18.67 -19.55 22.96
C LYS A 62 19.97 -20.34 23.10
N PHE A 63 20.14 -21.34 22.24
CA PHE A 63 21.38 -22.11 22.12
C PHE A 63 21.44 -22.88 20.79
N VAL A 64 22.63 -23.34 20.43
CA VAL A 64 22.86 -24.27 19.32
C VAL A 64 23.70 -25.42 19.82
N SER A 65 23.34 -26.66 19.49
CA SER A 65 24.02 -27.87 19.94
C SER A 65 24.01 -28.92 18.83
N GLY A 66 25.16 -29.13 18.18
CA GLY A 66 25.20 -29.84 16.90
C GLY A 66 24.28 -29.16 15.88
N ASP A 67 23.53 -29.96 15.13
CA ASP A 67 22.59 -29.45 14.11
C ASP A 67 21.28 -28.89 14.71
N ILE A 68 21.10 -28.96 16.04
CA ILE A 68 19.90 -28.47 16.72
C ILE A 68 20.09 -27.00 17.13
N THR A 69 19.38 -26.11 16.45
CA THR A 69 19.17 -24.71 16.89
C THR A 69 17.89 -24.62 17.72
N CYS A 70 17.98 -24.13 18.96
CA CYS A 70 16.81 -23.89 19.82
C CYS A 70 16.61 -22.38 20.02
N PHE A 71 15.37 -21.92 19.83
CA PHE A 71 14.97 -20.54 20.03
C PHE A 71 14.42 -20.30 21.45
N GLU A 72 14.32 -19.03 21.81
CA GLU A 72 13.57 -18.59 22.99
C GLU A 72 12.05 -18.65 22.76
N ARG A 73 11.28 -18.40 23.82
CA ARG A 73 9.82 -18.30 23.72
C ARG A 73 9.46 -17.01 22.98
N THR A 74 8.65 -17.08 21.93
CA THR A 74 8.09 -15.89 21.28
C THR A 74 7.14 -15.15 22.22
N VAL A 75 6.92 -13.86 21.96
CA VAL A 75 5.71 -13.18 22.42
C VAL A 75 4.45 -13.90 21.85
N PRO A 76 3.24 -13.64 22.38
CA PRO A 76 2.00 -14.18 21.79
C PRO A 76 1.88 -13.77 20.32
N LEU A 77 1.70 -14.76 19.44
CA LEU A 77 1.55 -14.60 18.00
C LEU A 77 0.47 -15.54 17.49
N ALA A 78 -0.34 -15.09 16.53
CA ALA A 78 -1.23 -16.01 15.79
C ALA A 78 -0.38 -16.93 14.91
N THR A 79 -0.84 -18.16 14.69
CA THR A 79 -0.06 -19.26 14.07
C THR A 79 0.49 -18.92 12.68
N GLN A 80 -0.26 -18.14 11.89
CA GLN A 80 0.16 -17.64 10.57
C GLN A 80 1.38 -16.70 10.58
N HIS A 81 1.72 -16.11 11.73
CA HIS A 81 2.89 -15.23 11.90
C HIS A 81 4.11 -15.97 12.50
N MET A 82 4.01 -17.29 12.68
CA MET A 82 5.14 -18.11 13.13
C MET A 82 6.02 -18.47 11.94
N ALA A 83 7.24 -17.94 11.92
CA ALA A 83 8.14 -18.05 10.78
C ALA A 83 9.57 -18.42 11.18
N PHE A 84 10.27 -19.07 10.26
CA PHE A 84 11.68 -19.42 10.37
C PHE A 84 12.30 -19.53 8.98
N ALA A 85 13.60 -19.30 8.90
CA ALA A 85 14.39 -19.46 7.68
C ALA A 85 15.71 -20.14 8.01
N GLY A 86 16.13 -21.11 7.20
CA GLY A 86 17.37 -21.86 7.37
C GLY A 86 18.22 -21.81 6.10
N PHE A 87 19.53 -21.64 6.27
CA PHE A 87 20.48 -21.46 5.17
C PHE A 87 21.60 -22.49 5.22
N GLU A 88 22.06 -22.95 4.05
CA GLU A 88 23.32 -23.70 3.95
C GLU A 88 24.53 -22.74 4.06
N LYS A 89 24.42 -21.59 3.38
CA LYS A 89 25.42 -20.53 3.36
C LYS A 89 24.71 -19.18 3.34
N ALA A 90 25.09 -18.27 4.25
CA ALA A 90 24.56 -16.92 4.29
C ALA A 90 25.62 -15.93 4.79
N GLU A 91 25.56 -14.68 4.30
CA GLU A 91 26.23 -13.55 4.94
C GLU A 91 25.25 -12.81 5.86
N THR A 92 25.77 -12.25 6.96
CA THR A 92 24.99 -11.44 7.88
C THR A 92 25.58 -10.04 8.02
N LEU A 93 24.71 -9.04 8.15
CA LEU A 93 25.00 -7.68 8.57
C LEU A 93 24.30 -7.47 9.90
N ILE A 94 25.05 -7.21 10.96
CA ILE A 94 24.50 -6.96 12.29
C ILE A 94 24.72 -5.50 12.63
N HIS A 95 23.63 -4.75 12.74
CA HIS A 95 23.61 -3.41 13.28
C HIS A 95 23.10 -3.50 14.71
N ASN A 96 23.91 -3.02 15.66
CA ASN A 96 23.52 -3.01 17.08
C ASN A 96 22.37 -2.02 17.32
N ARG A 97 21.71 -2.11 18.49
CA ARG A 97 20.78 -1.09 18.96
C ARG A 97 21.42 0.31 18.88
N THR A 98 20.65 1.29 18.42
CA THR A 98 21.04 2.71 18.35
C THR A 98 19.84 3.59 18.69
N THR A 99 20.05 4.88 18.94
CA THR A 99 18.96 5.87 19.02
C THR A 99 18.88 6.69 17.74
N LEU A 100 17.67 6.92 17.22
CA LEU A 100 17.40 7.81 16.09
C LEU A 100 16.23 8.73 16.45
N ASP A 101 16.41 10.04 16.33
CA ASP A 101 15.39 11.07 16.64
C ASP A 101 14.72 10.93 18.03
N GLY A 102 15.49 10.44 19.02
CA GLY A 102 15.02 10.18 20.38
C GLY A 102 14.32 8.83 20.60
N VAL A 103 14.20 8.00 19.56
CA VAL A 103 13.61 6.65 19.60
C VAL A 103 14.70 5.59 19.70
N ASP A 104 14.50 4.58 20.54
CA ASP A 104 15.32 3.37 20.57
C ASP A 104 15.04 2.48 19.33
N ILE A 105 16.06 2.28 18.50
CA ILE A 105 16.04 1.39 17.34
C ILE A 105 16.56 0.00 17.77
N PRO A 106 15.83 -1.10 17.47
CA PRO A 106 16.26 -2.46 17.80
C PRO A 106 17.55 -2.84 17.05
N ALA A 107 18.22 -3.91 17.48
CA ALA A 107 19.31 -4.46 16.69
C ALA A 107 18.77 -5.02 15.36
N VAL A 108 19.34 -4.60 14.22
CA VAL A 108 18.89 -5.06 12.91
C VAL A 108 19.88 -6.09 12.35
N GLU A 109 19.44 -7.32 12.24
CA GLU A 109 20.19 -8.40 11.59
C GLU A 109 19.66 -8.59 10.16
N VAL A 110 20.47 -8.24 9.15
CA VAL A 110 20.13 -8.50 7.75
C VAL A 110 20.89 -9.74 7.26
N VAL A 111 20.15 -10.77 6.83
CA VAL A 111 20.69 -12.09 6.40
C VAL A 111 20.50 -12.26 4.90
N PHE A 112 21.55 -12.65 4.20
CA PHE A 112 21.53 -12.83 2.75
C PHE A 112 21.89 -14.25 2.36
N SER A 113 21.03 -14.89 1.56
CA SER A 113 21.38 -16.10 0.82
C SER A 113 22.60 -15.83 -0.06
N LEU A 114 23.64 -16.68 0.03
CA LEU A 114 24.95 -16.38 -0.57
C LEU A 114 24.97 -16.57 -2.10
N ASN A 115 24.49 -15.57 -2.84
CA ASN A 115 24.57 -15.52 -4.30
C ASN A 115 25.85 -14.79 -4.79
N LYS A 116 26.35 -15.18 -5.98
CA LYS A 116 27.69 -14.83 -6.50
C LYS A 116 27.97 -13.32 -6.71
N ASN A 117 26.95 -12.48 -6.68
CA ASN A 117 27.03 -11.04 -6.95
C ASN A 117 26.88 -10.17 -5.68
N PHE A 118 26.74 -10.77 -4.50
CA PHE A 118 26.51 -10.03 -3.26
C PHE A 118 27.68 -9.08 -2.92
N LYS A 119 27.34 -7.91 -2.37
CA LYS A 119 28.30 -6.95 -1.80
C LYS A 119 27.68 -6.24 -0.59
N ARG A 120 28.27 -6.44 0.59
CA ARG A 120 27.88 -5.81 1.87
C ARG A 120 27.56 -4.31 1.75
N GLU A 121 28.42 -3.54 1.09
CA GLU A 121 28.27 -2.08 0.88
C GLU A 121 26.94 -1.71 0.20
N LYS A 122 26.49 -2.50 -0.79
CA LYS A 122 25.28 -2.21 -1.58
C LYS A 122 23.96 -2.35 -0.81
N HIS A 123 23.98 -2.88 0.42
CA HIS A 123 22.77 -3.26 1.15
C HIS A 123 22.59 -2.49 2.47
N GLN A 124 23.42 -1.48 2.74
CA GLN A 124 23.28 -0.60 3.91
C GLN A 124 21.98 0.23 3.90
N TRP A 125 21.35 0.41 2.73
CA TRP A 125 20.05 1.07 2.60
C TRP A 125 18.96 0.40 3.44
N ILE A 126 18.98 -0.93 3.55
CA ILE A 126 17.99 -1.73 4.29
C ILE A 126 17.95 -1.29 5.76
N TYR A 127 19.13 -1.14 6.39
CA TYR A 127 19.24 -0.64 7.76
C TYR A 127 18.79 0.82 7.87
N SER A 128 19.24 1.68 6.96
CA SER A 128 18.94 3.12 6.95
C SER A 128 17.44 3.39 6.85
N GLU A 129 16.74 2.70 5.95
CA GLU A 129 15.31 2.88 5.72
C GLU A 129 14.48 2.21 6.82
N ALA A 130 14.80 0.96 7.21
CA ALA A 130 14.11 0.31 8.31
C ALA A 130 14.21 1.11 9.62
N SER A 131 15.38 1.68 9.94
CA SER A 131 15.55 2.51 11.14
C SER A 131 14.70 3.78 11.13
N LYS A 132 14.63 4.48 9.98
CA LYS A 132 13.77 5.67 9.81
C LYS A 132 12.29 5.33 9.94
N VAL A 133 11.85 4.25 9.30
CA VAL A 133 10.45 3.79 9.39
C VAL A 133 10.11 3.36 10.82
N ILE A 134 11.00 2.64 11.52
CA ILE A 134 10.84 2.29 12.94
C ILE A 134 10.74 3.54 13.83
N SER A 135 11.61 4.53 13.62
CA SER A 135 11.58 5.80 14.37
C SER A 135 10.22 6.48 14.21
N LEU A 136 9.81 6.73 12.96
CA LEU A 136 8.61 7.50 12.67
C LEU A 136 7.32 6.74 13.04
N MET A 137 7.26 5.42 12.83
CA MET A 137 6.15 4.58 13.33
C MET A 137 6.06 4.58 14.86
N SER A 138 7.19 4.55 15.58
CA SER A 138 7.18 4.62 17.05
C SER A 138 6.68 5.99 17.55
N GLN A 139 7.07 7.07 16.88
CA GLN A 139 6.61 8.43 17.20
C GLN A 139 5.10 8.59 16.93
N TRP A 140 4.61 8.17 15.76
CA TRP A 140 3.20 8.31 15.37
C TRP A 140 2.25 7.44 16.20
N THR A 141 2.66 6.22 16.57
CA THR A 141 1.82 5.31 17.36
C THR A 141 1.95 5.54 18.87
N GLY A 142 3.01 6.21 19.32
CA GLY A 142 3.41 6.25 20.73
C GLY A 142 3.86 4.88 21.28
N PHE A 143 4.01 3.87 20.42
CA PHE A 143 4.35 2.50 20.78
C PHE A 143 5.71 2.11 20.18
N PRO A 144 6.78 1.99 20.99
CA PRO A 144 8.09 1.60 20.50
C PRO A 144 8.09 0.16 19.98
N TYR A 145 9.03 -0.15 19.08
CA TYR A 145 9.16 -1.50 18.54
C TYR A 145 9.40 -2.54 19.67
N PRO A 146 8.61 -3.63 19.77
CA PRO A 146 8.48 -4.40 21.01
C PRO A 146 9.52 -5.53 21.20
N LEU A 147 10.40 -5.79 20.23
CA LEU A 147 11.40 -6.85 20.31
C LEU A 147 12.83 -6.30 20.32
N GLU A 148 13.77 -7.06 20.89
CA GLU A 148 15.18 -6.63 20.99
C GLU A 148 15.87 -6.46 19.64
N ALA A 149 15.40 -7.21 18.64
CA ALA A 149 15.94 -7.23 17.29
C ALA A 149 14.84 -7.31 16.23
N LEU A 150 15.15 -6.79 15.04
CA LEU A 150 14.42 -7.05 13.80
C LEU A 150 15.34 -7.82 12.86
N ARG A 151 14.88 -8.97 12.36
CA ARG A 151 15.60 -9.76 11.36
C ARG A 151 15.00 -9.52 9.99
N ILE A 152 15.84 -9.17 9.02
CA ILE A 152 15.45 -8.94 7.63
C ILE A 152 16.21 -9.93 6.77
N ILE A 153 15.49 -10.75 5.99
CA ILE A 153 16.05 -11.93 5.34
C ILE A 153 15.81 -11.87 3.84
N SER A 154 16.89 -11.96 3.06
CA SER A 154 16.83 -12.17 1.62
C SER A 154 16.69 -13.67 1.32
N ALA A 155 15.60 -14.05 0.65
CA ALA A 155 15.33 -15.45 0.29
C ALA A 155 14.56 -15.58 -1.06
N PRO A 156 14.59 -16.76 -1.72
CA PRO A 156 13.93 -16.99 -3.01
C PRO A 156 12.43 -17.28 -2.87
N ILE A 157 11.70 -16.39 -2.18
CA ILE A 157 10.24 -16.48 -2.00
C ILE A 157 9.47 -16.02 -3.24
N GLN A 158 8.23 -16.51 -3.42
CA GLN A 158 7.38 -16.15 -4.57
C GLN A 158 6.71 -14.78 -4.42
N ALA A 159 6.28 -14.42 -3.21
CA ALA A 159 5.81 -13.07 -2.87
C ALA A 159 6.98 -12.07 -2.87
N SER A 160 6.69 -10.78 -2.98
CA SER A 160 7.68 -9.70 -2.81
C SER A 160 8.28 -9.68 -1.40
N SER A 161 7.45 -9.90 -0.39
CA SER A 161 7.85 -10.11 1.00
C SER A 161 6.89 -10.99 1.79
N HIS A 162 7.28 -11.28 3.03
CA HIS A 162 6.45 -11.83 4.09
C HIS A 162 6.88 -11.19 5.42
N SER A 163 6.01 -10.41 6.06
CA SER A 163 6.32 -9.76 7.34
C SER A 163 5.69 -10.49 8.53
N SER A 164 6.53 -10.94 9.45
CA SER A 164 6.12 -11.47 10.75
C SER A 164 6.90 -10.79 11.87
N LEU A 165 6.38 -10.73 13.09
CA LEU A 165 6.98 -9.93 14.16
C LEU A 165 8.41 -10.39 14.47
N GLY A 166 9.40 -9.52 14.34
CA GLY A 166 10.82 -9.86 14.50
C GLY A 166 11.49 -10.52 13.30
N LEU A 167 10.75 -10.88 12.24
CA LEU A 167 11.25 -11.59 11.06
C LEU A 167 10.52 -11.16 9.77
N ILE A 168 11.17 -10.30 8.99
CA ILE A 168 10.77 -9.94 7.63
C ILE A 168 11.57 -10.80 6.64
N THR A 169 10.89 -11.41 5.68
CA THR A 169 11.53 -12.04 4.51
C THR A 169 11.23 -11.20 3.27
N LEU A 170 12.25 -10.88 2.48
CA LEU A 170 12.19 -10.17 1.20
C LEU A 170 12.62 -11.11 0.07
N GLN A 171 12.06 -10.92 -1.12
CA GLN A 171 12.47 -11.65 -2.32
C GLN A 171 13.89 -11.23 -2.76
N ASP A 172 14.80 -12.20 -2.91
CA ASP A 172 16.20 -11.98 -3.32
C ASP A 172 16.34 -11.01 -4.50
N ARG A 173 15.53 -11.19 -5.55
CA ARG A 173 15.55 -10.38 -6.77
C ARG A 173 15.27 -8.89 -6.55
N LEU A 174 14.53 -8.52 -5.50
CA LEU A 174 14.30 -7.13 -5.12
C LEU A 174 15.52 -6.58 -4.38
N VAL A 175 16.10 -7.40 -3.49
CA VAL A 175 17.24 -7.04 -2.63
C VAL A 175 18.54 -6.87 -3.42
N GLU A 176 18.79 -7.71 -4.43
CA GLU A 176 19.98 -7.66 -5.31
C GLU A 176 20.14 -6.33 -6.07
N HIS A 177 19.06 -5.56 -6.23
CA HIS A 177 19.00 -4.36 -7.05
C HIS A 177 18.48 -3.14 -6.26
N PRO A 178 19.35 -2.45 -5.49
CA PRO A 178 19.02 -1.30 -4.64
C PRO A 178 18.72 0.00 -5.43
N THR A 179 18.29 -0.13 -6.68
CA THR A 179 17.77 0.95 -7.53
C THR A 179 16.31 0.69 -7.93
N TYR A 180 15.72 -0.43 -7.50
CA TYR A 180 14.32 -0.75 -7.75
C TYR A 180 13.44 -0.14 -6.66
N THR A 181 12.67 0.89 -7.03
CA THR A 181 11.57 1.48 -6.23
C THR A 181 10.74 0.44 -5.47
N LEU A 182 10.44 -0.70 -6.11
CA LEU A 182 9.66 -1.79 -5.50
C LEU A 182 10.35 -2.42 -4.28
N ALA A 183 11.68 -2.46 -4.20
CA ALA A 183 12.41 -2.99 -3.05
C ALA A 183 12.25 -2.09 -1.81
N HIS A 184 12.39 -0.78 -1.98
CA HIS A 184 12.20 0.23 -0.93
C HIS A 184 10.75 0.28 -0.43
N VAL A 185 9.78 0.24 -1.36
CA VAL A 185 8.34 0.10 -1.07
C VAL A 185 8.09 -1.18 -0.26
N THR A 186 8.54 -2.33 -0.76
CA THR A 186 8.34 -3.63 -0.12
C THR A 186 8.96 -3.70 1.28
N LEU A 187 10.15 -3.11 1.49
CA LEU A 187 10.77 -3.00 2.81
C LEU A 187 9.93 -2.10 3.74
N THR A 188 9.60 -0.89 3.30
CA THR A 188 8.81 0.09 4.08
C THR A 188 7.50 -0.52 4.54
N HIS A 189 6.75 -1.11 3.61
CA HIS A 189 5.53 -1.86 3.84
C HIS A 189 5.71 -2.96 4.89
N SER A 190 6.74 -3.80 4.73
CA SER A 190 7.03 -4.91 5.65
C SER A 190 7.41 -4.44 7.06
N VAL A 191 8.04 -3.27 7.19
CA VAL A 191 8.39 -2.68 8.50
C VAL A 191 7.16 -2.06 9.18
N ILE A 192 6.26 -1.40 8.44
CA ILE A 192 4.96 -0.94 8.96
C ILE A 192 4.13 -2.12 9.50
N GLN A 193 4.16 -3.24 8.77
CA GLN A 193 3.53 -4.49 9.19
C GLN A 193 4.13 -5.10 10.47
N GLN A 194 5.18 -4.52 11.09
CA GLN A 194 5.57 -4.92 12.45
C GLN A 194 4.58 -4.40 13.50
N TRP A 195 3.95 -3.23 13.28
CA TRP A 195 2.85 -2.73 14.11
C TRP A 195 1.51 -3.30 13.63
N LEU A 196 1.19 -3.14 12.34
CA LEU A 196 -0.08 -3.55 11.75
C LEU A 196 -0.03 -5.01 11.31
N SER A 197 -1.10 -5.77 11.52
CA SER A 197 -1.16 -7.24 11.33
C SER A 197 -0.34 -8.07 12.32
N ASN A 198 0.78 -7.57 12.88
CA ASN A 198 1.64 -8.30 13.83
C ASN A 198 1.41 -7.93 15.32
N VAL A 199 1.64 -6.69 15.75
CA VAL A 199 1.31 -6.25 17.13
C VAL A 199 -0.20 -6.08 17.30
N VAL A 200 -0.86 -5.48 16.31
CA VAL A 200 -2.32 -5.37 16.22
C VAL A 200 -2.79 -6.18 15.02
N SER A 201 -3.33 -7.37 15.26
CA SER A 201 -3.97 -8.20 14.24
C SER A 201 -5.48 -8.00 14.21
N VAL A 202 -6.09 -8.17 13.04
CA VAL A 202 -7.56 -8.22 12.89
C VAL A 202 -8.11 -9.54 13.43
N ALA A 203 -9.31 -9.50 14.01
CA ALA A 203 -9.90 -10.68 14.64
C ALA A 203 -10.45 -11.70 13.63
N LYS A 204 -10.80 -11.25 12.41
CA LYS A 204 -11.32 -12.13 11.36
C LYS A 204 -10.60 -11.94 10.01
N PRO A 205 -10.52 -12.98 9.14
CA PRO A 205 -9.84 -12.87 7.84
C PRO A 205 -10.50 -11.91 6.85
N ASP A 206 -11.82 -11.70 6.92
CA ASP A 206 -12.57 -10.72 6.12
C ASP A 206 -12.17 -9.27 6.42
N GLU A 207 -11.69 -9.00 7.63
CA GLU A 207 -11.19 -7.70 8.06
C GLU A 207 -9.74 -7.43 7.59
N ALA A 208 -9.03 -8.41 7.01
CA ALA A 208 -7.61 -8.25 6.63
C ALA A 208 -7.37 -7.10 5.63
N CYS A 209 -8.36 -6.81 4.79
CA CYS A 209 -8.35 -5.67 3.86
C CYS A 209 -8.17 -4.32 4.60
N PHE A 210 -8.66 -4.18 5.83
CA PHE A 210 -8.46 -2.97 6.63
C PHE A 210 -7.00 -2.80 7.05
N SER A 211 -6.36 -3.86 7.56
CA SER A 211 -4.95 -3.82 7.99
C SER A 211 -4.02 -3.52 6.82
N GLU A 212 -4.29 -4.14 5.66
CA GLU A 212 -3.56 -3.91 4.41
C GLU A 212 -3.76 -2.47 3.89
N SER A 213 -5.01 -2.00 3.82
CA SER A 213 -5.33 -0.63 3.38
C SER A 213 -4.71 0.44 4.28
N LEU A 214 -4.68 0.20 5.59
CA LEU A 214 -4.01 1.10 6.55
C LEU A 214 -2.48 1.03 6.41
N THR A 215 -1.91 -0.14 6.15
CA THR A 215 -0.47 -0.31 5.87
C THR A 215 -0.07 0.48 4.64
N VAL A 216 -0.80 0.36 3.53
CA VAL A 216 -0.56 1.13 2.30
C VAL A 216 -0.79 2.64 2.52
N TYR A 217 -1.76 3.04 3.33
CA TYR A 217 -1.95 4.45 3.70
C TYR A 217 -0.76 5.02 4.49
N LEU A 218 -0.23 4.26 5.46
CA LEU A 218 0.96 4.67 6.22
C LEU A 218 2.22 4.64 5.36
N GLU A 219 2.36 3.69 4.43
CA GLU A 219 3.45 3.65 3.44
C GLU A 219 3.50 4.96 2.63
N TRP A 220 2.34 5.43 2.17
CA TRP A 220 2.21 6.74 1.53
C TRP A 220 2.63 7.89 2.42
N LYS A 221 2.16 7.91 3.67
CA LYS A 221 2.48 9.01 4.59
C LYS A 221 3.94 9.03 5.01
N LEU A 222 4.53 7.88 5.27
CA LEU A 222 5.94 7.75 5.62
C LEU A 222 6.81 8.18 4.45
N ASN A 223 6.42 7.91 3.20
CA ASN A 223 7.18 8.39 2.04
C ASN A 223 6.96 9.89 1.74
N GLU A 224 5.79 10.45 2.07
CA GLU A 224 5.54 11.90 2.03
C GLU A 224 6.41 12.68 3.04
N GLU A 225 6.89 12.07 4.14
CA GLU A 225 7.78 12.72 5.12
C GLU A 225 9.27 12.31 5.00
N LEU A 226 9.57 11.03 4.79
CA LEU A 226 10.94 10.50 4.76
C LEU A 226 11.60 10.54 3.37
N HIS A 227 10.81 10.74 2.31
CA HIS A 227 11.25 10.78 0.91
C HIS A 227 12.16 9.62 0.48
N ILE A 228 11.89 8.41 0.97
CA ILE A 228 12.64 7.18 0.67
C ILE A 228 12.63 6.90 -0.85
N VAL A 229 11.48 7.11 -1.48
CA VAL A 229 11.24 6.95 -2.91
C VAL A 229 10.77 8.27 -3.50
N ASN A 230 11.27 8.66 -4.67
CA ASN A 230 10.77 9.81 -5.43
C ASN A 230 9.41 9.52 -6.09
N LYS A 231 8.38 9.31 -5.26
CA LYS A 231 7.02 8.90 -5.66
C LYS A 231 6.03 9.37 -4.58
N THR A 232 5.28 10.43 -4.85
CA THR A 232 4.21 10.89 -3.94
C THR A 232 2.89 10.17 -4.25
N ARG A 233 1.91 10.22 -3.33
CA ARG A 233 0.56 9.70 -3.59
C ARG A 233 -0.09 10.37 -4.80
N ALA A 234 0.19 11.66 -5.01
CA ALA A 234 -0.25 12.38 -6.21
C ALA A 234 0.41 11.82 -7.48
N ASN A 235 1.74 11.64 -7.46
CA ASN A 235 2.50 11.16 -8.62
C ASN A 235 2.12 9.72 -9.02
N GLU A 236 1.70 8.84 -8.09
CA GLU A 236 1.19 7.52 -8.48
C GLU A 236 -0.23 7.60 -9.07
N ILE A 237 -1.14 8.35 -8.43
CA ILE A 237 -2.48 8.62 -8.98
C ILE A 237 -2.40 9.25 -10.39
N GLU A 238 -1.37 10.07 -10.63
CA GLU A 238 -1.00 10.61 -11.94
C GLU A 238 -0.45 9.53 -12.87
N SER A 239 0.55 8.74 -12.46
CA SER A 239 1.26 7.76 -13.31
C SER A 239 0.39 6.68 -13.95
N ILE A 240 -0.77 6.37 -13.36
CA ILE A 240 -1.77 5.44 -13.91
C ILE A 240 -2.62 6.14 -15.01
N ARG A 241 -2.29 7.38 -15.39
CA ARG A 241 -3.09 8.28 -16.24
C ARG A 241 -2.18 9.11 -17.21
N PRO A 242 -2.57 9.39 -18.48
CA PRO A 242 -1.69 10.08 -19.44
C PRO A 242 -1.83 11.62 -19.50
N GLN A 243 -0.74 12.28 -19.90
CA GLN A 243 -0.51 13.73 -20.15
C GLN A 243 -0.63 14.06 -21.68
N ASP A 244 -0.77 15.27 -22.26
CA ASP A 244 -1.17 16.67 -21.92
C ASP A 244 -1.47 17.41 -23.28
N LEU A 245 -1.57 18.75 -23.54
CA LEU A 245 -1.26 20.02 -22.83
C LEU A 245 -2.05 21.22 -23.49
N SER A 246 -2.60 22.18 -22.72
CA SER A 246 -2.94 23.58 -23.12
C SER A 246 -4.05 23.84 -24.20
N ILE A 247 -4.62 25.05 -24.47
CA ILE A 247 -4.37 26.47 -24.06
C ILE A 247 -5.70 27.24 -23.72
N GLU A 248 -5.59 28.25 -22.85
CA GLU A 248 -6.53 29.23 -22.23
C GLU A 248 -7.87 29.68 -22.88
N GLY A 249 -8.84 30.08 -22.02
CA GLY A 249 -9.98 30.97 -22.34
C GLY A 249 -10.96 31.24 -21.17
N LYS A 250 -11.28 32.51 -20.85
CA LYS A 250 -11.98 32.94 -19.61
C LYS A 250 -13.51 33.15 -19.73
N ASP A 251 -14.25 33.03 -18.61
CA ASP A 251 -15.04 34.12 -17.94
C ASP A 251 -16.32 33.75 -17.15
N GLU A 252 -16.63 34.63 -16.17
CA GLU A 252 -17.87 34.94 -15.41
C GLU A 252 -18.49 34.00 -14.33
N THR A 253 -19.10 34.67 -13.33
CA THR A 253 -19.36 34.23 -11.93
C THR A 253 -20.64 33.39 -11.74
N ARG A 254 -20.62 32.30 -10.95
CA ARG A 254 -21.84 31.50 -10.59
C ARG A 254 -21.76 30.70 -9.27
N MET A 255 -22.94 30.54 -8.66
CA MET A 255 -23.24 29.84 -7.40
C MET A 255 -23.59 28.36 -7.62
N LEU A 256 -23.04 27.44 -6.81
CA LEU A 256 -23.51 26.05 -6.70
C LEU A 256 -24.77 26.00 -5.82
N ARG A 257 -25.72 25.10 -6.14
CA ARG A 257 -27.04 25.07 -5.48
C ARG A 257 -27.41 23.74 -4.81
N SER A 258 -27.01 22.61 -5.37
CA SER A 258 -27.45 21.28 -4.89
C SER A 258 -26.46 20.18 -5.26
N LEU A 259 -26.36 19.17 -4.40
CA LEU A 259 -25.75 17.87 -4.69
C LEU A 259 -26.80 16.75 -4.56
N GLU A 260 -26.56 15.61 -5.20
CA GLU A 260 -27.42 14.43 -5.19
C GLU A 260 -26.57 13.14 -5.19
N GLN A 261 -26.97 12.12 -4.42
CA GLN A 261 -26.30 10.82 -4.38
C GLN A 261 -26.95 9.84 -5.36
N LEU A 262 -26.22 9.38 -6.38
CA LEU A 262 -26.72 8.41 -7.38
C LEU A 262 -26.58 6.92 -6.95
N THR A 263 -26.13 6.67 -5.72
CA THR A 263 -26.07 5.35 -5.09
C THR A 263 -27.46 4.88 -4.64
N ASP A 264 -27.66 3.56 -4.55
CA ASP A 264 -28.92 2.97 -4.06
C ASP A 264 -29.05 3.15 -2.54
N GLU A 265 -27.93 2.93 -1.83
CA GLU A 265 -27.76 3.21 -0.41
C GLU A 265 -27.32 4.67 -0.18
N LEU A 266 -27.61 5.21 1.01
CA LEU A 266 -27.14 6.53 1.44
C LEU A 266 -25.75 6.43 2.08
N TRP A 267 -24.81 7.21 1.57
CA TRP A 267 -23.46 7.32 2.12
C TRP A 267 -23.30 8.65 2.83
N THR A 268 -22.41 8.69 3.84
CA THR A 268 -21.90 9.95 4.39
C THR A 268 -20.63 10.31 3.62
N VAL A 269 -20.74 11.23 2.66
CA VAL A 269 -19.65 11.58 1.75
C VAL A 269 -18.99 12.90 2.21
N PRO A 270 -17.77 12.88 2.77
CA PRO A 270 -17.03 14.10 3.09
C PRO A 270 -16.42 14.70 1.82
N LEU A 271 -16.85 15.92 1.46
CA LEU A 271 -16.44 16.64 0.26
C LEU A 271 -15.69 17.94 0.61
N GLU A 272 -14.66 18.22 -0.17
CA GLU A 272 -13.95 19.49 -0.18
C GLU A 272 -14.42 20.31 -1.38
N ILE A 273 -15.28 21.30 -1.16
CA ILE A 273 -15.78 22.20 -2.22
C ILE A 273 -14.84 23.41 -2.31
N VAL A 274 -14.37 23.74 -3.52
CA VAL A 274 -13.39 24.81 -3.75
C VAL A 274 -13.81 25.73 -4.89
N GLY A 275 -13.56 27.04 -4.70
CA GLY A 275 -13.74 28.10 -5.69
C GLY A 275 -12.89 29.34 -5.33
N SER A 276 -12.98 30.41 -6.10
CA SER A 276 -12.33 31.71 -5.78
C SER A 276 -12.76 32.32 -4.43
N SER A 277 -13.91 31.91 -3.89
CA SER A 277 -14.40 32.29 -2.56
C SER A 277 -13.74 31.51 -1.41
N GLY A 278 -12.94 30.48 -1.70
CA GLY A 278 -12.21 29.69 -0.72
C GLY A 278 -12.55 28.19 -0.76
N ILE A 279 -12.36 27.52 0.37
CA ILE A 279 -12.62 26.09 0.57
C ILE A 279 -13.72 25.93 1.62
N GLN A 280 -14.75 25.13 1.30
CA GLN A 280 -15.76 24.68 2.25
C GLN A 280 -15.70 23.15 2.38
N LEU A 281 -15.63 22.64 3.61
CA LEU A 281 -15.80 21.21 3.89
C LEU A 281 -17.27 20.91 4.22
N VAL A 282 -17.82 19.85 3.65
CA VAL A 282 -19.22 19.43 3.82
C VAL A 282 -19.28 17.90 3.95
N ALA A 283 -20.15 17.38 4.82
CA ALA A 283 -20.57 15.99 4.75
C ALA A 283 -21.95 15.93 4.07
N VAL A 284 -22.04 15.23 2.94
CA VAL A 284 -23.33 14.94 2.29
C VAL A 284 -23.86 13.65 2.88
N THR A 285 -24.94 13.72 3.65
CA THR A 285 -25.60 12.58 4.31
C THR A 285 -26.90 12.17 3.63
N ASP A 286 -27.60 13.14 3.03
CA ASP A 286 -28.93 12.95 2.48
C ASP A 286 -28.89 12.59 0.99
N LYS A 287 -30.02 12.10 0.46
CA LYS A 287 -30.16 11.76 -0.97
C LYS A 287 -29.92 12.98 -1.87
N SER A 288 -30.34 14.17 -1.42
CA SER A 288 -29.99 15.45 -2.01
C SER A 288 -29.79 16.50 -0.92
N THR A 289 -28.80 17.38 -1.10
CA THR A 289 -28.43 18.42 -0.13
C THR A 289 -28.25 19.76 -0.85
N ILE A 290 -28.95 20.79 -0.40
CA ILE A 290 -28.79 22.17 -0.88
C ILE A 290 -27.59 22.80 -0.15
N LEU A 291 -26.62 23.30 -0.91
CA LEU A 291 -25.38 23.88 -0.37
C LEU A 291 -25.18 25.30 -0.89
N PRO A 292 -25.24 26.34 -0.03
CA PRO A 292 -25.12 27.73 -0.44
C PRO A 292 -23.64 28.15 -0.66
N PHE A 293 -22.94 27.50 -1.61
CA PHE A 293 -21.57 27.86 -1.98
C PHE A 293 -21.54 28.78 -3.21
N THR A 294 -21.29 30.06 -2.99
CA THR A 294 -21.10 31.08 -4.03
C THR A 294 -19.64 31.18 -4.45
N SER A 295 -19.35 31.16 -5.75
CA SER A 295 -18.01 31.39 -6.30
C SER A 295 -18.06 32.33 -7.52
N ASN A 296 -16.94 33.00 -7.81
CA ASN A 296 -16.83 33.93 -8.93
C ASN A 296 -16.24 33.32 -10.21
N ASP A 297 -15.96 32.02 -10.22
CA ASP A 297 -15.31 31.33 -11.35
C ASP A 297 -15.73 29.86 -11.47
N TYR A 298 -15.20 29.03 -10.58
CA TYR A 298 -15.34 27.58 -10.56
C TYR A 298 -15.94 27.17 -9.22
N VAL A 299 -16.73 26.11 -9.24
CA VAL A 299 -17.03 25.34 -8.04
C VAL A 299 -16.69 23.89 -8.34
N ILE A 300 -15.74 23.36 -7.58
CA ILE A 300 -15.19 22.02 -7.80
C ILE A 300 -15.27 21.27 -6.48
N ALA A 301 -16.04 20.19 -6.46
CA ALA A 301 -16.13 19.28 -5.33
C ALA A 301 -15.05 18.20 -5.42
N ASP A 302 -14.37 17.99 -4.30
CA ASP A 302 -13.23 17.11 -4.06
C ASP A 302 -12.16 17.10 -5.19
N PRO A 303 -11.60 18.27 -5.59
CA PRO A 303 -10.53 18.31 -6.59
C PRO A 303 -9.30 17.51 -6.17
N ARG A 304 -9.09 17.30 -4.86
CA ARG A 304 -7.95 16.56 -4.29
C ARG A 304 -8.20 15.06 -4.08
N ARG A 305 -9.39 14.54 -4.41
CA ARG A 305 -9.74 13.11 -4.29
C ARG A 305 -9.43 12.54 -2.90
N LYS A 306 -9.89 13.27 -1.88
CA LYS A 306 -9.85 12.87 -0.48
C LYS A 306 -10.95 11.87 -0.15
N SER A 307 -12.11 12.01 -0.78
CA SER A 307 -13.18 11.03 -0.76
C SER A 307 -12.90 9.90 -1.75
N THR A 308 -13.62 8.79 -1.57
CA THR A 308 -13.67 7.67 -2.53
C THR A 308 -14.80 7.83 -3.56
N ALA A 309 -15.53 8.94 -3.54
CA ALA A 309 -16.70 9.14 -4.38
C ALA A 309 -16.33 9.56 -5.81
N MET A 310 -17.08 9.05 -6.80
CA MET A 310 -17.06 9.58 -8.17
C MET A 310 -18.07 10.73 -8.26
N ILE A 311 -17.60 11.92 -8.64
CA ILE A 311 -18.43 13.12 -8.67
C ILE A 311 -18.77 13.46 -10.12
N VAL A 312 -20.06 13.43 -10.44
CA VAL A 312 -20.60 13.83 -11.74
C VAL A 312 -21.26 15.20 -11.62
N TYR A 313 -21.03 16.03 -12.63
CA TYR A 313 -21.48 17.42 -12.71
C TYR A 313 -22.55 17.60 -13.80
N ASP A 314 -23.27 18.72 -13.79
CA ASP A 314 -24.12 19.12 -14.91
C ASP A 314 -23.31 19.55 -16.14
N ALA A 315 -23.99 19.71 -17.27
CA ALA A 315 -23.37 20.03 -18.55
C ALA A 315 -22.65 21.40 -18.58
N ASP A 316 -23.18 22.43 -17.90
CA ASP A 316 -22.54 23.75 -17.83
C ASP A 316 -21.34 23.74 -16.88
N SER A 317 -21.41 22.98 -15.79
CA SER A 317 -20.28 22.73 -14.88
C SER A 317 -19.16 21.95 -15.56
N TYR A 318 -19.45 20.94 -16.39
CA TYR A 318 -18.41 20.29 -17.21
C TYR A 318 -17.84 21.23 -18.28
N ILE A 319 -18.65 22.09 -18.90
CA ILE A 319 -18.17 23.14 -19.82
C ILE A 319 -17.26 24.15 -19.10
N ARG A 320 -17.47 24.44 -17.81
CA ARG A 320 -16.54 25.20 -16.98
C ARG A 320 -15.28 24.38 -16.64
N MET A 321 -15.41 23.10 -16.35
CA MET A 321 -14.30 22.21 -16.01
C MET A 321 -13.29 22.07 -17.17
N ILE A 322 -13.77 21.99 -18.43
CA ILE A 322 -12.85 21.98 -19.59
C ILE A 322 -12.17 23.33 -19.86
N ARG A 323 -12.69 24.45 -19.32
CA ARG A 323 -12.02 25.77 -19.33
C ARG A 323 -11.02 25.91 -18.18
N CYS A 324 -11.32 25.33 -17.02
CA CYS A 324 -10.41 25.25 -15.87
C CYS A 324 -9.07 24.61 -16.22
N TRP A 325 -9.05 23.67 -17.18
CA TRP A 325 -7.85 22.99 -17.69
C TRP A 325 -6.66 23.92 -17.94
N ASP A 326 -6.93 25.16 -18.38
CA ASP A 326 -5.91 26.12 -18.77
C ASP A 326 -6.01 27.48 -18.06
N ASP A 327 -7.00 27.70 -17.21
CA ASP A 327 -7.06 28.94 -16.43
C ASP A 327 -6.15 28.84 -15.21
N THR A 328 -5.09 29.66 -15.18
CA THR A 328 -4.12 29.75 -14.08
C THR A 328 -4.75 30.17 -12.74
N ARG A 329 -6.00 30.63 -12.74
CA ARG A 329 -6.79 30.95 -11.54
C ARG A 329 -7.60 29.76 -11.02
N CYS A 330 -7.70 28.65 -11.77
CA CYS A 330 -8.55 27.54 -11.35
C CYS A 330 -7.99 26.87 -10.08
N PRO A 331 -8.82 26.61 -9.05
CA PRO A 331 -8.37 25.92 -7.83
C PRO A 331 -8.05 24.42 -8.01
N ALA A 332 -8.32 23.87 -9.20
CA ALA A 332 -7.97 22.51 -9.59
C ALA A 332 -6.87 22.56 -10.66
N ASN A 333 -5.82 21.76 -10.50
CA ASN A 333 -4.84 21.54 -11.55
C ASN A 333 -5.41 20.66 -12.69
N ARG A 334 -4.65 20.52 -13.78
CA ARG A 334 -5.04 19.65 -14.91
C ARG A 334 -5.35 18.22 -14.47
N ASP A 335 -4.66 17.68 -13.47
CA ASP A 335 -4.87 16.30 -12.99
C ASP A 335 -6.18 16.09 -12.24
N ALA A 336 -6.59 17.07 -11.43
CA ALA A 336 -7.90 17.10 -10.81
C ALA A 336 -9.03 17.14 -11.86
N VAL A 337 -8.91 17.99 -12.89
CA VAL A 337 -9.84 18.07 -14.02
C VAL A 337 -9.84 16.77 -14.85
N ARG A 338 -8.66 16.23 -15.16
CA ARG A 338 -8.45 14.94 -15.86
C ARG A 338 -9.14 13.81 -15.11
N GLY A 339 -9.13 13.86 -13.77
CA GLY A 339 -9.90 12.97 -12.92
C GLY A 339 -11.41 13.15 -13.09
N ILE A 340 -11.93 14.37 -12.94
CA ILE A 340 -13.36 14.67 -12.98
C ILE A 340 -14.00 14.27 -14.34
N LEU A 341 -13.27 14.44 -15.43
CA LEU A 341 -13.69 14.01 -16.78
C LEU A 341 -13.59 12.49 -17.00
N ARG A 342 -12.85 11.76 -16.17
CA ARG A 342 -12.80 10.29 -16.18
C ARG A 342 -13.93 9.68 -15.35
N ASP A 343 -14.26 10.27 -14.22
CA ASP A 343 -15.37 9.84 -13.37
C ASP A 343 -16.70 9.92 -14.13
N LEU A 344 -16.90 10.97 -14.95
CA LEU A 344 -18.00 11.07 -15.91
C LEU A 344 -18.18 9.79 -16.74
N VAL A 345 -17.09 9.30 -17.32
CA VAL A 345 -17.15 8.15 -18.25
C VAL A 345 -17.20 6.82 -17.52
N ALA A 346 -16.63 6.73 -16.30
CA ALA A 346 -16.87 5.60 -15.42
C ALA A 346 -18.36 5.47 -15.06
N VAL A 347 -19.03 6.58 -14.73
CA VAL A 347 -20.47 6.58 -14.38
C VAL A 347 -21.37 6.42 -15.62
N LEU A 348 -21.02 6.95 -16.79
CA LEU A 348 -21.74 6.68 -18.04
C LEU A 348 -21.79 5.19 -18.40
N LEU A 349 -20.77 4.41 -18.02
CA LEU A 349 -20.76 2.95 -18.20
C LEU A 349 -21.65 2.20 -17.20
N THR A 350 -22.29 2.88 -16.24
CA THR A 350 -23.23 2.30 -15.26
C THR A 350 -24.71 2.50 -15.62
N ASP A 351 -25.01 3.25 -16.69
CA ASP A 351 -26.38 3.60 -17.14
C ASP A 351 -27.26 4.31 -16.07
N ARG A 352 -26.63 4.90 -15.03
CA ARG A 352 -27.31 5.60 -13.93
C ARG A 352 -27.61 7.09 -14.18
N LEU A 353 -27.18 7.65 -15.32
CA LEU A 353 -27.39 9.06 -15.64
C LEU A 353 -28.65 9.24 -16.50
N PRO A 354 -29.50 10.24 -16.22
CA PRO A 354 -30.66 10.51 -17.06
C PRO A 354 -30.23 10.94 -18.47
N PRO A 355 -31.04 10.67 -19.51
CA PRO A 355 -30.73 11.09 -20.87
C PRO A 355 -30.58 12.62 -20.97
N PRO A 356 -29.59 13.12 -21.73
CA PRO A 356 -29.30 14.55 -21.79
C PRO A 356 -30.45 15.34 -22.42
N GLN A 357 -30.73 16.53 -21.90
CA GLN A 357 -31.70 17.44 -22.51
C GLN A 357 -31.21 17.92 -23.87
N LEU A 358 -32.13 18.14 -24.82
CA LEU A 358 -31.83 18.60 -26.18
C LEU A 358 -30.93 19.85 -26.22
N VAL A 359 -31.10 20.76 -25.26
CA VAL A 359 -30.31 22.00 -25.11
C VAL A 359 -28.87 21.76 -24.65
N ASP A 360 -28.59 20.62 -24.01
CA ASP A 360 -27.28 20.27 -23.47
C ASP A 360 -26.49 19.34 -24.40
N ILE A 361 -27.11 18.73 -25.42
CA ILE A 361 -26.41 17.88 -26.40
C ILE A 361 -25.18 18.60 -27.02
N PRO A 362 -25.24 19.89 -27.43
CA PRO A 362 -24.05 20.59 -27.92
C PRO A 362 -22.94 20.74 -26.86
N LYS A 363 -23.32 20.91 -25.57
CA LYS A 363 -22.39 21.00 -24.44
C LYS A 363 -21.69 19.66 -24.22
N TRP A 364 -22.45 18.56 -24.12
CA TRP A 364 -21.91 17.21 -23.97
C TRP A 364 -21.00 16.82 -25.13
N LYS A 365 -21.39 17.12 -26.39
CA LYS A 365 -20.52 16.91 -27.55
C LYS A 365 -19.22 17.72 -27.48
N ALA A 366 -19.24 18.95 -26.95
CA ALA A 366 -18.03 19.72 -26.71
C ALA A 366 -17.15 19.10 -25.59
N VAL A 367 -17.74 18.62 -24.49
CA VAL A 367 -17.04 17.95 -23.38
C VAL A 367 -16.38 16.64 -23.84
N PHE A 368 -17.09 15.80 -24.61
CA PHE A 368 -16.53 14.57 -25.17
C PHE A 368 -15.46 14.86 -26.22
N LYS A 369 -15.68 15.84 -27.12
CA LYS A 369 -14.68 16.25 -28.13
C LYS A 369 -13.42 16.82 -27.46
N PHE A 370 -13.56 17.63 -26.41
CA PHE A 370 -12.44 18.09 -25.59
C PHE A 370 -11.68 16.91 -24.96
N SER A 371 -12.40 15.95 -24.39
CA SER A 371 -11.83 14.77 -23.72
C SER A 371 -11.12 13.83 -24.70
N GLN A 372 -11.61 13.75 -25.94
CA GLN A 372 -10.97 13.02 -27.04
C GLN A 372 -9.71 13.75 -27.55
N ASN A 373 -9.81 15.06 -27.81
CA ASN A 373 -8.69 15.90 -28.26
C ASN A 373 -7.52 15.87 -27.27
N ASN A 374 -7.80 16.00 -25.96
CA ASN A 374 -6.82 15.98 -24.88
C ASN A 374 -6.44 14.56 -24.41
N ARG A 375 -6.86 13.50 -25.14
CA ARG A 375 -6.54 12.08 -24.85
C ARG A 375 -6.86 11.64 -23.41
N ILE A 376 -7.87 12.26 -22.78
CA ILE A 376 -8.29 11.98 -21.41
C ILE A 376 -8.89 10.57 -21.31
N LEU A 377 -9.54 10.12 -22.40
CA LEU A 377 -10.20 8.83 -22.56
C LEU A 377 -9.43 7.94 -23.56
N ASN A 378 -9.30 6.65 -23.25
CA ASN A 378 -8.62 5.65 -24.07
C ASN A 378 -9.47 4.37 -24.20
N GLY A 379 -9.19 3.55 -25.23
CA GLY A 379 -9.86 2.26 -25.44
C GLY A 379 -11.38 2.38 -25.57
N ASN A 380 -12.13 1.49 -24.93
CA ASN A 380 -13.60 1.47 -24.99
C ASN A 380 -14.23 2.81 -24.57
N ALA A 381 -13.66 3.51 -23.59
CA ALA A 381 -14.13 4.82 -23.15
C ALA A 381 -14.06 5.89 -24.26
N ALA A 382 -13.01 5.85 -25.10
CA ALA A 382 -12.90 6.73 -26.28
C ALA A 382 -13.90 6.35 -27.37
N CYS A 383 -14.13 5.05 -27.59
CA CYS A 383 -15.12 4.54 -28.55
C CYS A 383 -16.55 4.96 -28.18
N CYS A 384 -16.95 4.80 -26.91
CA CYS A 384 -18.25 5.24 -26.41
C CYS A 384 -18.44 6.76 -26.54
N ALA A 385 -17.41 7.56 -26.23
CA ALA A 385 -17.44 9.01 -26.43
C ALA A 385 -17.60 9.39 -27.92
N GLN A 386 -16.90 8.70 -28.83
CA GLN A 386 -17.00 8.93 -30.28
C GLN A 386 -18.39 8.54 -30.84
N TYR A 387 -19.03 7.51 -30.28
CA TYR A 387 -20.42 7.16 -30.56
C TYR A 387 -21.40 8.25 -30.08
N ALA A 388 -21.20 8.76 -28.85
CA ALA A 388 -22.01 9.84 -28.27
C ALA A 388 -21.81 11.21 -28.95
N ILE A 389 -20.73 11.40 -29.71
CA ILE A 389 -20.53 12.60 -30.56
C ILE A 389 -21.24 12.44 -31.92
N SER A 390 -21.29 11.23 -32.48
CA SER A 390 -21.73 10.97 -33.86
C SER A 390 -23.23 10.74 -34.03
N ARG A 391 -23.98 10.58 -32.94
CA ARG A 391 -25.44 10.76 -32.88
C ARG A 391 -25.74 12.10 -32.24
#